data_AF-A0A4Y2U3L8-F1
#
_entry.id   AF-A0A4Y2U3L8-F1
#
_cell.length_a   1.000
_cell.length_b   1.000
_cell.length_c   1.000
_cell.angle_alpha   90.00
_cell.angle_beta   90.00
_cell.angle_gamma   90.00
#
_symmetry.space_group_name_H-M   'P 1'
#
loop_
_entity.id
_entity.type
_entity.pdbx_description
1 polymer ?
#
loop_
_entity_poly.entity_id
_entity_poly.type
_entity_poly.pdbx_seq_one_letter_code
_entity_poly.pdbx_strand_id
1 'polypeptide(L)'
;MKNIYAVGTIRPDRLGLPKLIDDKKMKPGDLDYQISDQGISFFKWKDNLSTHFLSNYHGNHTCKVQRRLKDGIKIDVTAPIVVKHYNGHMGGIDKADMLRAIYDRDRKSKKWWHRLLLLC
;
A
#
# COMPACT_ATOMS: atom_id res chain seq x y z
N MET A 1 4.12 -12.86 20.27
CA MET A 1 3.58 -12.39 18.98
C MET A 1 4.13 -13.26 17.85
N LYS A 2 3.46 -14.37 17.51
CA LYS A 2 3.75 -15.19 16.32
C LYS A 2 2.40 -15.37 15.62
N ASN A 3 2.33 -15.19 14.29
CA ASN A 3 1.12 -15.13 13.43
C ASN A 3 0.40 -13.78 13.27
N ILE A 4 1.11 -12.67 13.15
CA ILE A 4 0.52 -11.45 12.54
C ILE A 4 1.20 -11.22 11.21
N TYR A 5 0.43 -11.31 10.12
CA TYR A 5 0.89 -11.02 8.78
C TYR A 5 0.59 -9.57 8.42
N ALA A 6 1.60 -8.86 7.93
CA ALA A 6 1.50 -7.46 7.60
C ALA A 6 2.08 -7.19 6.21
N VAL A 7 1.41 -6.26 5.52
CA VAL A 7 1.90 -5.66 4.29
C VAL A 7 1.64 -4.16 4.38
N GLY A 8 2.62 -3.35 4.00
CA GLY A 8 2.49 -1.90 4.06
C GLY A 8 3.42 -1.22 3.07
N THR A 9 3.13 0.03 2.76
CA THR A 9 4.05 0.92 2.06
C THR A 9 5.02 1.54 3.06
N ILE A 10 6.24 1.78 2.59
CA ILE A 10 7.26 2.46 3.38
C ILE A 10 7.79 3.67 2.63
N ARG A 11 8.16 4.70 3.37
CA ARG A 11 8.84 5.85 2.79
C ARG A 11 10.35 5.55 2.71
N PRO A 12 11.02 5.95 1.62
CA PRO A 12 12.44 5.63 1.39
C PRO A 12 13.39 6.39 2.33
N ASP A 13 12.94 7.44 3.00
CA ASP A 13 13.70 8.27 3.95
C ASP A 13 13.83 7.65 5.36
N ARG A 14 13.33 6.42 5.56
CA ARG A 14 13.45 5.69 6.82
C ARG A 14 14.88 5.19 7.07
N LEU A 15 15.39 5.45 8.27
CA LEU A 15 16.67 4.91 8.75
C LEU A 15 16.62 3.38 8.85
N GLY A 16 17.70 2.70 8.45
CA GLY A 16 17.84 1.24 8.56
C GLY A 16 17.28 0.43 7.40
N LEU A 17 16.92 1.07 6.29
CA LEU A 17 16.49 0.37 5.08
C LEU A 17 17.68 -0.11 4.24
N PRO A 18 17.56 -1.30 3.62
CA PRO A 18 18.56 -1.74 2.65
C PRO A 18 18.64 -0.78 1.47
N LYS A 19 19.86 -0.53 0.98
CA LYS A 19 20.07 0.23 -0.25
C LYS A 19 19.65 -0.63 -1.45
N LEU A 20 18.48 -0.32 -2.00
CA LEU A 20 17.96 -0.90 -3.24
C LEU A 20 18.45 -0.09 -4.45
N ILE A 21 18.28 -0.63 -5.66
CA ILE A 21 18.73 -0.01 -6.93
C ILE A 21 18.21 1.42 -7.04
N ASP A 22 19.07 2.35 -7.49
CA ASP A 22 18.68 3.74 -7.72
C ASP A 22 17.55 3.87 -8.75
N ASP A 23 16.64 4.81 -8.50
CA ASP A 23 15.51 5.13 -9.38
C ASP A 23 15.92 5.44 -10.82
N LYS A 24 17.13 5.99 -11.01
CA LYS A 24 17.67 6.33 -12.34
C LYS A 24 17.99 5.10 -13.19
N LYS A 25 18.28 3.96 -12.57
CA LYS A 25 18.67 2.72 -13.26
C LYS A 25 17.49 1.79 -13.51
N MET A 26 16.40 1.93 -12.76
CA MET A 26 15.19 1.13 -12.94
C MET A 26 14.34 1.65 -14.10
N LYS A 27 13.80 0.74 -14.91
CA LYS A 27 12.77 0.98 -15.92
C LYS A 27 11.37 0.78 -15.32
N PRO A 28 10.32 1.37 -15.91
CA PRO A 28 8.94 1.06 -15.53
C PRO A 28 8.67 -0.45 -15.69
N GLY A 29 8.13 -1.08 -14.64
CA GLY A 29 7.92 -2.52 -14.52
C GLY A 29 9.04 -3.25 -13.78
N ASP A 30 10.19 -2.62 -13.53
CA ASP A 30 11.29 -3.27 -12.81
C ASP A 30 10.95 -3.45 -11.32
N LEU A 31 11.41 -4.58 -10.79
CA LEU A 31 11.26 -4.99 -9.40
C LEU A 31 12.64 -5.28 -8.82
N ASP A 32 12.92 -4.66 -7.68
CA ASP A 32 14.07 -4.98 -6.83
C ASP A 32 13.55 -5.42 -5.46
N TYR A 33 14.20 -6.39 -4.83
CA TYR A 33 13.79 -6.87 -3.52
C TYR A 33 14.98 -7.34 -2.69
N GLN A 34 14.87 -7.20 -1.37
CA GLN A 34 15.79 -7.76 -0.40
C GLN A 34 15.02 -8.38 0.75
N ILE A 35 15.52 -9.49 1.28
CA ILE A 35 14.91 -10.19 2.40
C ILE A 35 15.92 -10.11 3.55
N SER A 36 15.48 -9.58 4.70
CA SER A 36 16.27 -9.58 5.93
C SER A 36 16.29 -10.98 6.53
N ASP A 37 17.36 -11.31 7.27
CA ASP A 37 17.51 -12.58 8.01
C ASP A 37 16.34 -12.86 8.97
N GLN A 38 15.60 -11.83 9.36
CA GLN A 38 14.38 -11.94 10.18
C GLN A 38 13.13 -12.35 9.39
N GLY A 39 13.25 -12.65 8.09
CA GLY A 39 12.13 -13.02 7.21
C GLY A 39 11.28 -11.84 6.76
N ILE A 40 11.80 -10.61 6.84
CA ILE A 40 11.11 -9.40 6.38
C ILE A 40 11.58 -9.08 4.96
N SER A 41 10.65 -9.07 4.02
CA SER A 41 10.86 -8.76 2.62
C SER A 41 10.60 -7.27 2.35
N PHE A 42 11.60 -6.62 1.79
CA PHE A 42 11.57 -5.25 1.27
C PHE A 42 11.45 -5.32 -0.24
N PHE A 43 10.45 -4.65 -0.81
CA PHE A 43 10.24 -4.57 -2.25
C PHE A 43 10.33 -3.12 -2.70
N LYS A 44 10.96 -2.91 -3.85
CA LYS A 44 10.93 -1.66 -4.59
C LYS A 44 10.45 -1.95 -6.00
N TRP A 45 9.32 -1.35 -6.35
CA TRP A 45 8.72 -1.51 -7.67
C TRP A 45 8.51 -0.15 -8.32
N LYS A 46 8.99 -0.03 -9.56
CA LYS A 46 8.86 1.20 -10.33
C LYS A 46 7.73 1.06 -11.34
N ASP A 47 6.64 1.80 -11.10
CA ASP A 47 5.61 2.01 -12.12
C ASP A 47 5.85 3.36 -12.81
N ASN A 48 4.96 4.35 -12.64
CA ASN A 48 5.28 5.75 -12.97
C ASN A 48 6.29 6.36 -11.98
N LEU A 49 6.16 5.97 -10.70
CA LEU A 49 7.01 6.37 -9.60
C LEU A 49 7.47 5.12 -8.85
N SER A 50 8.61 5.22 -8.20
CA SER A 50 9.15 4.15 -7.37
C SER A 50 8.36 4.05 -6.07
N THR A 51 7.80 2.87 -5.82
CA THR A 51 7.04 2.56 -4.62
C THR A 51 7.77 1.49 -3.82
N HIS A 52 7.77 1.64 -2.49
CA HIS A 52 8.46 0.73 -1.60
C HIS A 52 7.43 0.03 -0.70
N PHE A 53 7.58 -1.29 -0.56
CA PHE A 53 6.71 -2.12 0.26
C PHE A 53 7.52 -2.94 1.26
N LEU A 54 6.88 -3.20 2.39
CA LEU A 54 7.38 -4.09 3.42
C LEU A 54 6.37 -5.22 3.64
N SER A 55 6.84 -6.46 3.73
CA SER A 55 5.99 -7.56 4.15
C SER A 55 6.77 -8.64 4.89
N ASN A 56 6.10 -9.36 5.79
CA ASN A 56 6.67 -10.47 6.55
C ASN A 56 6.17 -11.86 6.11
N TYR A 57 5.47 -11.97 4.98
CA TYR A 57 4.96 -13.24 4.46
C TYR A 57 5.06 -13.43 2.95
N HIS A 58 5.37 -12.35 2.20
CA HIS A 58 5.50 -12.44 0.76
C HIS A 58 6.92 -12.86 0.34
N GLY A 59 6.99 -13.83 -0.56
CA GLY A 59 8.20 -14.18 -1.32
C GLY A 59 8.40 -13.33 -2.58
N ASN A 60 9.27 -13.77 -3.49
CA ASN A 60 9.68 -13.04 -4.69
C ASN A 60 8.73 -13.18 -5.90
N HIS A 61 7.48 -13.57 -5.68
CA HIS A 61 6.55 -13.85 -6.76
C HIS A 61 6.06 -12.59 -7.47
N THR A 62 5.95 -12.66 -8.79
CA THR A 62 5.36 -11.63 -9.64
C THR A 62 3.97 -12.05 -10.11
N CYS A 63 3.12 -11.07 -10.39
CA CYS A 63 1.77 -11.26 -10.88
C CYS A 63 1.40 -10.15 -11.88
N LYS A 64 0.33 -10.34 -12.64
CA LYS A 64 -0.24 -9.28 -13.47
C LYS A 64 -1.27 -8.49 -12.68
N VAL A 65 -1.13 -7.17 -12.68
CA VAL A 65 -2.08 -6.24 -12.07
C VAL A 65 -2.65 -5.34 -13.17
N GLN A 66 -3.97 -5.15 -13.15
CA GLN A 66 -4.63 -4.24 -14.07
C GLN A 66 -4.39 -2.79 -13.66
N ARG A 67 -3.78 -2.02 -14.54
CA ARG A 67 -3.60 -0.58 -14.41
C ARG A 67 -4.52 0.13 -15.39
N ARG A 68 -5.23 1.15 -14.91
CA ARG A 68 -6.02 2.06 -15.75
C ARG A 68 -5.14 3.21 -16.22
N LEU A 69 -5.05 3.40 -17.53
CA LEU A 69 -4.41 4.56 -18.16
C LEU A 69 -5.33 5.80 -18.09
N LYS A 70 -4.75 6.97 -18.37
CA LYS A 70 -5.50 8.24 -18.41
C LYS A 70 -6.68 8.18 -19.39
N ASP A 71 -6.50 7.48 -20.50
CA ASP A 71 -7.51 7.29 -21.55
C ASP A 71 -8.61 6.27 -21.18
N GLY A 72 -8.59 5.75 -19.95
CA GLY A 72 -9.57 4.78 -19.46
C GLY A 72 -9.28 3.31 -19.85
N ILE A 73 -8.33 3.09 -20.75
CA ILE A 73 -7.88 1.75 -21.16
C ILE A 73 -7.22 1.04 -19.97
N LYS A 74 -7.56 -0.24 -19.78
CA LYS A 74 -6.92 -1.11 -18.79
C LYS A 74 -5.81 -1.91 -19.45
N ILE A 75 -4.62 -1.84 -18.88
CA ILE A 75 -3.45 -2.60 -19.32
C ILE A 75 -3.00 -3.55 -18.19
N ASP A 76 -2.49 -4.71 -18.57
CA ASP A 76 -1.86 -5.63 -17.62
C ASP A 76 -0.39 -5.25 -17.44
N VAL A 77 0.00 -4.96 -16.21
CA VAL A 77 1.37 -4.63 -15.83
C VAL A 77 1.91 -5.74 -14.94
N THR A 78 3.14 -6.17 -15.21
CA THR A 78 3.86 -7.08 -14.32
C THR A 78 4.23 -6.33 -13.04
N ALA A 79 3.72 -6.81 -11.92
CA ALA A 79 3.92 -6.23 -10.59
C ALA A 79 4.22 -7.33 -9.58
N PRO A 80 4.94 -7.04 -8.49
CA PRO A 80 5.14 -7.99 -7.42
C PRO A 80 3.80 -8.34 -6.77
N ILE A 81 3.67 -9.57 -6.29
CA ILE A 81 2.44 -10.07 -5.63
C ILE A 81 2.02 -9.18 -4.45
N VAL A 82 3.00 -8.59 -3.75
CA VAL A 82 2.80 -7.65 -2.65
C VAL A 82 1.91 -6.46 -3.05
N VAL A 83 2.03 -5.96 -4.28
CA VAL A 83 1.21 -4.83 -4.79
C VAL A 83 -0.23 -5.26 -4.96
N LYS A 84 -0.47 -6.47 -5.47
CA LYS A 84 -1.82 -7.02 -5.62
C LYS A 84 -2.50 -7.18 -4.26
N HIS A 85 -1.81 -7.78 -3.29
CA HIS A 85 -2.36 -7.95 -1.94
C HIS A 85 -2.57 -6.61 -1.25
N TYR A 86 -1.62 -5.69 -1.35
CA TYR A 86 -1.76 -4.35 -0.79
C TYR A 86 -2.98 -3.64 -1.35
N ASN A 87 -3.10 -3.54 -2.68
CA ASN A 87 -4.24 -2.87 -3.34
C ASN A 87 -5.59 -3.52 -3.02
N GLY A 88 -5.63 -4.85 -2.86
CA GLY A 88 -6.86 -5.57 -2.51
C GLY A 88 -7.37 -5.26 -1.10
N HIS A 89 -6.48 -4.91 -0.16
CA HIS A 89 -6.85 -4.70 1.26
C HIS A 89 -6.80 -3.23 1.69
N MET A 90 -6.14 -2.35 0.93
CA MET A 90 -5.91 -0.95 1.29
C MET A 90 -7.15 -0.05 1.32
N GLY A 91 -8.29 -0.48 0.79
CA GLY A 91 -9.48 0.35 0.69
C GLY A 91 -10.49 0.21 1.84
N GLY A 92 -10.24 -0.67 2.82
CA GLY A 92 -11.23 -0.97 3.86
C GLY A 92 -11.59 0.24 4.72
N ILE A 93 -10.58 0.97 5.18
CA ILE A 93 -10.74 2.17 6.04
C ILE A 93 -11.35 3.31 5.23
N ASP A 94 -10.79 3.63 4.06
CA ASP A 94 -11.29 4.70 3.19
C ASP A 94 -12.76 4.47 2.79
N LYS A 95 -13.15 3.22 2.54
CA LYS A 95 -14.55 2.88 2.24
C LYS A 95 -15.45 3.08 3.46
N ALA A 96 -15.00 2.69 4.65
CA ALA A 96 -15.74 2.94 5.88
C ALA A 96 -15.90 4.45 6.12
N ASP A 97 -14.84 5.24 5.98
CA ASP A 97 -14.86 6.69 6.12
C ASP A 97 -15.76 7.36 5.08
N MET A 98 -15.74 6.88 3.83
CA MET A 98 -16.63 7.35 2.77
C MET A 98 -18.10 7.08 3.13
N LEU A 99 -18.43 5.86 3.58
CA LEU A 99 -19.79 5.52 4.01
C LEU A 99 -20.21 6.38 5.20
N ARG A 100 -19.32 6.58 6.16
CA ARG A 100 -19.57 7.46 7.30
C ARG A 100 -19.88 8.88 6.85
N ALA A 101 -19.09 9.44 5.93
CA ALA A 101 -19.31 10.79 5.40
C ALA A 101 -20.63 10.93 4.61
N ILE A 102 -21.04 9.89 3.87
CA ILE A 102 -22.30 9.89 3.11
C ILE A 102 -23.52 9.84 4.03
N TYR A 103 -23.46 9.03 5.10
CA TYR A 103 -24.57 8.84 6.03
C TYR A 103 -24.44 9.69 7.30
N ASP A 104 -23.50 10.63 7.33
CA ASP A 104 -23.20 11.39 8.54
C ASP A 104 -24.40 12.24 8.97
N ARG A 105 -24.77 12.11 10.24
CA ARG A 105 -25.79 12.93 10.90
C ARG A 105 -25.10 13.97 11.77
N ASP A 106 -24.00 14.54 11.26
CA ASP A 106 -23.14 15.42 12.03
C ASP A 106 -23.94 16.65 12.48
N ARG A 107 -24.22 16.73 13.77
CA ARG A 107 -24.92 17.86 14.39
C ARG A 107 -23.88 18.79 14.98
N LYS A 108 -23.84 20.03 14.47
CA LYS A 108 -22.99 21.09 15.03
C LYS A 108 -23.24 21.20 16.54
N SER A 109 -22.22 20.90 17.33
CA SER A 109 -22.25 21.00 18.78
C SER A 109 -21.01 21.72 19.28
N LYS A 110 -21.16 22.50 20.36
CA LYS A 110 -20.05 23.23 21.00
C LYS A 110 -19.18 22.32 21.86
N LYS A 111 -19.68 21.14 22.26
CA LYS A 111 -18.97 20.20 23.14
C LYS A 111 -18.46 19.02 22.33
N TRP A 112 -17.16 18.76 22.40
CA TRP A 112 -16.47 17.76 21.56
C TRP A 112 -16.96 16.32 21.76
N TRP A 113 -17.38 15.96 22.98
CA TRP A 113 -17.84 14.59 23.29
C TRP A 113 -19.15 14.20 22.61
N HIS A 114 -19.98 15.16 22.18
CA HIS A 114 -21.16 14.84 21.37
C HIS A 114 -20.77 14.22 20.03
N ARG A 115 -19.59 14.56 19.49
CA ARG A 115 -19.08 13.92 18.28
C ARG A 115 -18.81 12.45 18.53
N LEU A 116 -18.23 12.05 19.67
CA LEU A 116 -18.01 10.63 19.97
C LEU A 116 -19.30 9.80 19.99
N LEU A 117 -20.39 10.36 20.50
CA LEU A 117 -21.69 9.68 20.57
C LEU A 117 -22.43 9.64 19.23
N LEU A 118 -22.24 10.65 18.38
CA LEU A 118 -22.93 10.78 17.10
C LEU A 118 -22.14 10.21 15.93
N LEU A 119 -20.84 10.02 16.10
CA LEU A 119 -19.93 9.38 15.14
C LEU A 119 -19.91 7.85 15.27
N CYS A 120 -20.90 7.18 15.86
CA CYS A 120 -21.01 5.72 15.73
C CYS A 120 -21.82 5.35 14.50
#